data_AF-A0A973B5P2-F1
#
_entry.id   AF-A0A973B5P2-F1
#
_cell.length_a   1.000
_cell.length_b   1.000
_cell.length_c   1.000
_cell.angle_alpha   90.00
_cell.angle_beta   90.00
_cell.angle_gamma   90.00
#
_symmetry.space_group_name_H-M   'P 1'
#
loop_
_entity.id
_entity.type
_entity.pdbx_description
1 polymer ?
#
loop_
_entity_poly.entity_id
_entity_poly.type
_entity_poly.pdbx_seq_one_letter_code
_entity_poly.pdbx_strand_id
1 'polypeptide(L)'
;MKPYSVLLYYNYTPIADPESYREKHHLFCIENRILGRIIVASEGLNGAVSGTHADCQNYMQWLKEDPIFQGTEFDFKIEKHDAHTFAKLHVRVKDEIVHSELPVNPLERTG
;
A
#
# COMPACT_ATOMS: atom_id res chain seq x y z
N MET A 1 -25.56 -5.25 -3.60
CA MET A 1 -24.43 -4.80 -2.76
C MET A 1 -23.16 -4.94 -3.61
N LYS A 2 -22.35 -3.89 -3.72
CA LYS A 2 -21.08 -3.92 -4.46
C LYS A 2 -20.10 -4.88 -3.75
N PRO A 3 -19.61 -5.99 -4.34
CA PRO A 3 -18.90 -7.03 -3.60
C PRO A 3 -17.40 -6.78 -3.36
N TYR A 4 -16.82 -5.77 -4.00
CA TYR A 4 -15.40 -5.43 -3.92
C TYR A 4 -15.17 -4.13 -3.17
N SER A 5 -13.95 -3.95 -2.68
CA SER A 5 -13.46 -2.68 -2.15
C SER A 5 -12.17 -2.26 -2.85
N VAL A 6 -11.96 -0.96 -2.94
CA VAL A 6 -10.69 -0.34 -3.28
C VAL A 6 -10.14 0.30 -2.01
N LEU A 7 -8.87 0.05 -1.73
CA LEU A 7 -8.12 0.66 -0.63
C LEU A 7 -7.12 1.66 -1.22
N LEU A 8 -7.08 2.85 -0.66
CA LEU A 8 -6.06 3.88 -0.92
C LEU A 8 -5.40 4.22 0.40
N TYR A 9 -4.07 4.24 0.42
CA TYR A 9 -3.30 4.52 1.63
C TYR A 9 -1.86 4.93 1.29
N TYR A 10 -1.23 5.62 2.21
CA TYR A 10 0.22 5.77 2.30
C TYR A 10 0.63 5.66 3.77
N ASN A 11 1.88 5.26 4.01
CA ASN A 11 2.46 5.19 5.35
C ASN A 11 3.95 5.52 5.24
N TYR A 12 4.39 6.55 5.96
CA TYR A 12 5.79 6.98 6.04
C TYR A 12 6.47 6.28 7.21
N THR A 13 6.84 5.01 7.01
CA THR A 13 7.65 4.26 7.96
C THR A 13 8.90 3.76 7.23
N PRO A 14 10.12 3.99 7.76
CA PRO A 14 11.34 3.56 7.10
C PRO A 14 11.36 2.06 6.81
N ILE A 15 11.62 1.70 5.55
CA ILE A 15 11.79 0.31 5.10
C ILE A 15 13.25 0.11 4.76
N ALA A 16 13.96 -0.66 5.59
CA ALA A 16 15.41 -0.83 5.45
C ALA A 16 15.83 -1.54 4.15
N ASP A 17 15.02 -2.49 3.68
CA ASP A 17 15.24 -3.22 2.43
C ASP A 17 13.96 -3.20 1.57
N PRO A 18 13.79 -2.16 0.72
CA PRO A 18 12.62 -2.02 -0.15
C PRO A 18 12.45 -3.17 -1.14
N GLU A 19 13.54 -3.78 -1.62
CA GLU A 19 13.47 -4.88 -2.60
C GLU A 19 12.93 -6.15 -1.96
N SER A 20 13.48 -6.54 -0.80
CA SER A 20 12.98 -7.68 -0.03
C SER A 20 11.53 -7.47 0.40
N TYR A 21 11.17 -6.24 0.83
CA TYR A 21 9.80 -5.93 1.20
C TYR A 21 8.85 -5.97 -0.01
N ARG A 22 9.28 -5.47 -1.16
CA ARG A 22 8.54 -5.57 -2.42
C ARG A 22 8.23 -7.01 -2.81
N GLU A 23 9.19 -7.92 -2.66
CA GLU A 23 8.97 -9.35 -2.95
C GLU A 23 7.97 -9.97 -1.98
N LYS A 24 8.17 -9.79 -0.66
CA LYS A 24 7.24 -10.24 0.39
C LYS A 24 5.81 -9.78 0.11
N HIS A 25 5.65 -8.49 -0.20
CA HIS A 25 4.36 -7.87 -0.46
C HIS A 25 3.73 -8.39 -1.75
N HIS A 26 4.53 -8.53 -2.81
CA HIS A 26 4.05 -9.09 -4.08
C HIS A 26 3.48 -10.50 -3.91
N LEU A 27 4.19 -11.38 -3.21
CA LEU A 27 3.75 -12.75 -2.94
C LEU A 27 2.45 -12.78 -2.14
N PHE A 28 2.37 -12.01 -1.04
CA PHE A 28 1.15 -11.91 -0.24
C PHE A 28 -0.06 -11.49 -1.09
N CYS A 29 0.10 -10.48 -1.96
CA CYS A 29 -0.99 -10.02 -2.81
C CYS A 29 -1.46 -11.09 -3.80
N ILE A 30 -0.53 -11.86 -4.40
CA ILE A 30 -0.89 -12.94 -5.32
C ILE A 30 -1.67 -14.04 -4.60
N GLU A 31 -1.17 -14.49 -3.44
CA GLU A 31 -1.80 -15.55 -2.63
C GLU A 31 -3.20 -15.15 -2.13
N ASN A 32 -3.41 -13.86 -1.88
CA ASN A 32 -4.65 -13.31 -1.35
C ASN A 32 -5.54 -12.62 -2.40
N ARG A 33 -5.26 -12.82 -3.70
CA ARG A 33 -6.06 -12.30 -4.83
C ARG A 33 -6.24 -10.77 -4.81
N ILE A 34 -5.22 -10.04 -4.35
CA ILE A 34 -5.19 -8.58 -4.34
C ILE A 34 -4.59 -8.08 -5.65
N LEU A 35 -5.31 -7.19 -6.33
CA LEU A 35 -4.85 -6.50 -7.54
C LEU A 35 -4.73 -5.00 -7.30
N GLY A 36 -3.71 -4.36 -7.84
CA GLY A 36 -3.45 -2.97 -7.54
C GLY A 36 -2.10 -2.46 -7.97
N ARG A 37 -1.77 -1.27 -7.49
CA ARG A 37 -0.48 -0.63 -7.63
C ARG A 37 0.05 -0.31 -6.25
N ILE A 38 1.29 -0.73 -5.98
CA ILE A 38 1.97 -0.54 -4.71
C ILE A 38 3.37 -0.02 -5.03
N ILE A 39 3.75 1.05 -4.36
CA ILE A 39 5.09 1.63 -4.37
C ILE A 39 5.69 1.36 -3.00
N VAL A 40 6.85 0.72 -3.01
CA VAL A 40 7.72 0.54 -1.85
C VAL A 40 8.90 1.49 -2.03
N ALA A 41 9.22 2.28 -1.04
CA ALA A 41 10.43 3.10 -1.01
C ALA A 41 11.09 2.98 0.36
N SER A 42 12.33 3.47 0.47
CA SER A 42 13.02 3.52 1.77
C SER A 42 12.27 4.37 2.80
N GLU A 43 11.51 5.37 2.36
CA GLU A 43 10.68 6.23 3.22
C GLU A 43 9.31 5.63 3.60
N GLY A 44 8.88 4.54 2.97
CA GLY A 44 7.62 3.89 3.31
C GLY A 44 6.89 3.18 2.18
N LEU A 45 5.56 3.23 2.26
CA LEU A 45 4.65 2.45 1.42
C LEU A 45 3.48 3.30 0.93
N ASN A 46 3.13 3.19 -0.36
CA ASN A 46 1.90 3.75 -0.92
C ASN A 46 1.18 2.69 -1.76
N GLY A 47 -0.12 2.53 -1.57
CA GLY A 47 -0.89 1.59 -2.36
C GLY A 47 -2.29 2.04 -2.73
N ALA A 48 -2.67 1.62 -3.93
CA ALA A 48 -4.03 1.60 -4.43
C ALA A 48 -4.36 0.16 -4.85
N VAL A 49 -5.13 -0.55 -4.05
CA VAL A 49 -5.42 -1.99 -4.26
C VAL A 49 -6.91 -2.27 -4.24
N SER A 50 -7.31 -3.41 -4.80
CA SER A 50 -8.69 -3.87 -4.83
C SER A 50 -8.76 -5.37 -4.57
N GLY A 51 -9.86 -5.79 -3.97
CA GLY A 51 -10.17 -7.18 -3.59
C GLY A 51 -11.63 -7.29 -3.16
N THR A 52 -12.07 -8.50 -2.82
CA THR A 52 -13.35 -8.64 -2.10
C THR A 52 -13.24 -7.95 -0.74
N HIS A 53 -14.36 -7.63 -0.09
CA HIS A 53 -14.31 -7.03 1.25
C HIS A 53 -13.46 -7.85 2.24
N ALA A 54 -13.59 -9.18 2.20
CA ALA A 54 -12.84 -10.08 3.06
C ALA A 54 -11.33 -10.05 2.72
N ASP A 55 -10.97 -10.13 1.44
CA ASP A 55 -9.57 -10.06 1.02
C ASP A 55 -8.95 -8.69 1.40
N CYS A 56 -9.68 -7.59 1.22
CA CYS A 56 -9.24 -6.26 1.64
C CYS A 56 -9.09 -6.13 3.17
N GLN A 57 -9.97 -6.74 3.96
CA GLN A 57 -9.83 -6.78 5.42
C GLN A 57 -8.58 -7.56 5.84
N ASN A 58 -8.35 -8.74 5.26
CA ASN A 58 -7.14 -9.53 5.50
C ASN A 58 -5.88 -8.76 5.11
N TYR A 59 -5.92 -8.05 3.98
CA TYR A 59 -4.82 -7.21 3.52
C TYR A 59 -4.50 -6.07 4.49
N MET A 60 -5.52 -5.37 4.99
CA MET A 60 -5.33 -4.31 5.99
C MET A 60 -4.79 -4.86 7.30
N GLN A 61 -5.24 -6.04 7.74
CA GLN A 61 -4.75 -6.68 8.96
C GLN A 61 -3.29 -7.10 8.80
N TRP A 62 -2.93 -7.73 7.68
CA TRP A 62 -1.55 -8.14 7.40
C TRP A 62 -0.56 -6.96 7.44
N LEU A 63 -0.95 -5.81 6.86
CA LEU A 63 -0.13 -4.59 6.95
C LEU A 63 0.00 -4.07 8.39
N LYS A 64 -1.07 -4.12 9.19
CA LYS A 64 -1.06 -3.66 10.59
C LYS A 64 -0.27 -4.57 11.52
N GLU A 65 -0.16 -5.85 11.18
CA GLU A 65 0.59 -6.85 11.97
C GLU A 65 2.07 -6.91 11.59
N ASP A 66 2.47 -6.29 10.49
CA ASP A 66 3.87 -6.27 10.06
C ASP A 66 4.74 -5.50 11.07
N PRO A 67 5.81 -6.11 11.62
CA PRO A 67 6.73 -5.45 12.54
C PRO A 67 7.31 -4.13 12.01
N ILE A 68 7.43 -3.98 10.69
CA ILE A 68 7.94 -2.74 10.07
C ILE A 68 7.05 -1.55 10.43
N PHE A 69 5.72 -1.71 10.46
CA PHE A 69 4.77 -0.61 10.73
C PHE A 69 4.32 -0.55 12.18
N GLN A 70 4.99 -1.25 13.10
CA GLN A 70 4.69 -1.13 14.52
C GLN A 70 4.93 0.30 15.00
N GLY A 71 3.92 0.89 15.64
CA GLY A 71 3.97 2.27 16.12
C GLY A 71 3.55 3.33 15.09
N THR A 72 3.14 2.92 13.89
CA THR A 72 2.45 3.80 12.93
C THR A 72 1.05 3.29 12.63
N GLU A 73 0.20 4.17 12.10
CA GLU A 73 -1.17 3.84 11.73
C GLU A 73 -1.38 4.03 10.23
N PHE A 74 -2.13 3.12 9.63
CA PHE A 74 -2.58 3.26 8.25
C PHE A 74 -3.93 3.95 8.21
N ASP A 75 -4.01 5.10 7.53
CA ASP A 75 -5.26 5.74 7.14
C ASP A 75 -5.74 5.17 5.79
N PHE A 76 -6.55 4.11 5.86
CA PHE A 76 -7.13 3.49 4.68
C PHE A 76 -8.42 4.22 4.27
N LYS A 77 -8.43 4.80 3.08
CA LYS A 77 -9.67 5.19 2.42
C LYS A 77 -10.25 3.99 1.67
N ILE A 78 -11.50 3.64 1.99
CA ILE A 78 -12.19 2.46 1.47
C ILE A 78 -13.37 2.87 0.58
N GLU A 79 -13.38 2.42 -0.66
CA GLU A 79 -14.47 2.67 -1.62
C GLU A 79 -15.07 1.36 -2.14
N LYS A 80 -16.40 1.27 -2.25
CA LYS A 80 -17.09 0.04 -2.69
C LYS A 80 -17.22 -0.01 -4.22
N HIS A 81 -16.90 -1.16 -4.81
CA HIS A 81 -16.90 -1.39 -6.26
C HIS A 81 -17.59 -2.71 -6.67
N ASP A 82 -18.08 -2.75 -7.90
CA ASP A 82 -18.77 -3.91 -8.47
C ASP A 82 -17.81 -5.06 -8.84
N ALA A 83 -16.54 -4.73 -9.12
CA ALA A 83 -15.46 -5.64 -9.48
C ALA A 83 -14.11 -5.05 -9.06
N HIS A 84 -13.01 -5.77 -9.31
CA HIS A 84 -11.67 -5.19 -9.25
C HIS A 84 -11.55 -3.95 -10.15
N THR A 85 -10.91 -2.90 -9.62
CA THR A 85 -10.61 -1.67 -10.39
C THR A 85 -9.31 -1.80 -11.18
N PHE A 86 -8.44 -2.74 -10.81
CA PHE A 86 -7.15 -2.97 -11.46
C PHE A 86 -7.14 -4.32 -12.18
N ALA A 87 -6.62 -4.34 -13.41
CA ALA A 87 -6.53 -5.56 -14.22
C ALA A 87 -5.41 -6.52 -13.77
N LYS A 88 -4.39 -6.00 -13.07
CA LYS A 88 -3.22 -6.76 -12.61
C LYS A 88 -2.56 -6.11 -11.40
N LEU A 89 -1.73 -6.88 -10.71
CA LEU A 89 -0.88 -6.41 -9.62
C LEU A 89 0.43 -5.81 -10.15
N HIS A 90 0.80 -4.65 -9.62
CA HIS A 90 2.10 -4.03 -9.76
C HIS A 90 2.63 -3.63 -8.40
N VAL A 91 3.73 -4.26 -7.98
CA VAL A 91 4.50 -3.84 -6.80
C VAL A 91 5.89 -3.44 -7.30
N ARG A 92 6.27 -2.19 -7.07
CA ARG A 92 7.51 -1.60 -7.58
C ARG A 92 8.27 -0.90 -6.46
N VAL A 93 9.58 -1.03 -6.49
CA VAL A 93 10.46 -0.16 -5.71
C VAL A 93 10.62 1.17 -6.46
N LYS A 94 10.61 2.27 -5.72
CA LYS A 94 10.91 3.62 -6.20
C LYS A 94 11.70 4.39 -5.15
N ASP A 95 12.25 5.53 -5.55
CA ASP A 95 12.95 6.44 -4.64
C ASP A 95 11.99 7.11 -3.63
N GLU A 96 10.75 7.41 -4.05
CA GLU A 96 9.73 8.08 -3.24
C GLU A 96 8.36 7.40 -3.40
N ILE A 97 7.56 7.38 -2.32
CA ILE A 97 6.20 6.82 -2.32
C ILE A 97 5.15 7.80 -2.85
N VAL A 98 5.44 9.10 -2.83
CA VAL A 98 4.64 10.15 -3.46
C VAL A 98 5.60 11.04 -4.23
N HIS A 99 5.46 11.06 -5.55
CA HIS A 99 6.29 11.94 -6.36
C HIS A 99 5.82 13.38 -6.18
N SER A 100 6.67 14.21 -5.57
CA SER A 100 6.51 15.66 -5.55
C SER A 100 7.43 16.23 -6.64
N GLU A 101 6.86 16.89 -7.66
CA GLU A 101 7.65 17.68 -8.62
C GLU A 101 8.27 18.94 -7.97
N LEU A 102 8.01 19.15 -6.67
CA LEU A 102 8.57 20.25 -5.87
C LEU A 102 9.67 19.68 -4.96
N PRO A 103 10.84 20.34 -4.83
CA PRO A 103 11.92 19.93 -3.95
C PRO A 103 11.56 20.23 -2.49
N VAL A 104 10.58 19.52 -1.96
CA VAL A 104 10.07 19.70 -0.60
C VAL A 104 10.24 18.38 0.11
N ASN A 105 11.05 18.37 1.17
CA ASN A 105 11.17 17.24 2.07
C ASN A 105 9.83 17.08 2.83
N PRO A 106 9.06 16.00 2.64
CA PRO A 106 7.75 15.83 3.28
C PRO A 106 7.85 15.69 4.82
N LEU A 107 9.06 15.48 5.35
CA LEU A 107 9.33 15.44 6.78
C LEU A 107 9.61 16.84 7.37
N GLU A 108 9.86 17.85 6.54
CA GLU A 108 10.07 19.22 6.97
C GLU A 108 8.77 20.03 6.85
N ARG A 109 8.16 20.35 8.00
CA ARG A 109 7.10 21.35 8.06
C ARG A 109 7.69 22.73 7.77
N THR A 110 7.53 23.24 6.56
CA THR A 110 7.67 24.68 6.31
C THR A 110 6.44 25.39 6.86
N GLY A 111 6.57 25.96 8.04
CA GLY A 111 5.61 26.86 8.67
C GLY A 111 6.22 28.25 8.86
#